data_AF-A0A841PJA6-F1
#
_entry.id   AF-A0A841PJA6-F1
#
_cell.length_a   1.000
_cell.length_b   1.000
_cell.length_c   1.000
_cell.angle_alpha   90.00
_cell.angle_beta   90.00
_cell.angle_gamma   90.00
#
_symmetry.space_group_name_H-M   'P 1'
#
loop_
_entity.id
_entity.type
_entity.pdbx_description
1 polymer ?
#
loop_
_entity_poly.entity_id
_entity_poly.type
_entity_poly.pdbx_seq_one_letter_code
_entity_poly.pdbx_strand_id
1 'polypeptide(L)'
;MTQMQIQAPTRIGNNGYKVDVSRGQRIGRVSSEWFNRPPDERYLSLSDLHNSVKRRSDRSRTRIVDSEAIRVEASRDDPERLTLMLPQADTPVAPTHWSFGQLAGLVGAPATYLRQLPAALAGINLQYGLSTHRAEQVKTLEIENGRLELRAVTGPDYGRIFDHELVEAVRKIAGNGTGDTRWKVPGVLDWSTSIYNPNVDISKDTTTLYASDRDIFVFLVDDLNPIEAGRLPNGEPDLYFRGFYAWNSEVGSKTLGIASFYLRAVCCNRNLWGVEDFQEITIRHSKYAASRFALEAEPALIQFAESSPMPFVNGIKAARERIVARDDDDRTTFLRKRGFSKVKPRRSSKPCSATKAIRQRRFSILCRASPVLLATSSTRTSGSNWKARPRSCSTSLTDQARRHRRLSDHRHSKAPLLPARRTAPFVVTGQEVVEDLRPPVTEQA
;
A
#
# COMPACT_ATOMS: atom_id res chain seq x y z
N MET A 1 20.72 -39.20 -23.24
CA MET A 1 20.18 -37.82 -23.10
C MET A 1 21.00 -37.11 -22.04
N THR A 2 21.64 -35.98 -22.37
CA THR A 2 22.59 -35.32 -21.46
C THR A 2 21.84 -34.41 -20.50
N GLN A 3 21.86 -34.76 -19.21
CA GLN A 3 21.16 -34.04 -18.16
C GLN A 3 21.91 -32.72 -17.87
N MET A 4 21.43 -31.59 -18.41
CA MET A 4 22.02 -30.28 -18.12
C MET A 4 21.77 -29.91 -16.66
N GLN A 5 22.81 -30.06 -15.83
CA GLN A 5 22.81 -29.51 -14.48
C GLN A 5 22.77 -27.98 -14.55
N ILE A 6 21.72 -27.38 -14.01
CA ILE A 6 21.66 -25.93 -13.78
C ILE A 6 22.58 -25.64 -12.59
N GLN A 7 23.82 -25.24 -12.87
CA GLN A 7 24.75 -24.81 -11.82
C GLN A 7 24.21 -23.56 -11.14
N ALA A 8 24.00 -23.63 -9.82
CA ALA A 8 23.66 -22.46 -9.03
C ALA A 8 24.81 -21.44 -9.06
N PRO A 9 24.55 -20.14 -9.26
CA PRO A 9 25.61 -19.14 -9.37
C PRO A 9 26.39 -19.01 -8.05
N THR A 10 27.72 -18.90 -8.15
CA THR A 10 28.63 -18.84 -7.01
C THR A 10 28.28 -17.68 -6.07
N ARG A 11 27.90 -18.00 -4.83
CA ARG A 11 27.67 -17.01 -3.76
C ARG A 11 29.00 -16.29 -3.47
N ILE A 12 29.02 -14.96 -3.57
CA ILE A 12 30.22 -14.15 -3.28
C ILE A 12 30.29 -13.94 -1.76
N GLY A 13 30.81 -14.96 -1.06
CA GLY A 13 30.85 -14.99 0.41
C GLY A 13 29.47 -15.13 1.06
N ASN A 14 29.43 -15.07 2.38
CA ASN A 14 28.18 -15.11 3.13
C ASN A 14 27.37 -13.82 2.87
N ASN A 15 26.12 -13.99 2.41
CA ASN A 15 25.00 -13.03 2.46
C ASN A 15 24.83 -12.02 1.31
N GLY A 16 25.01 -12.40 0.04
CA GLY A 16 24.32 -11.69 -1.05
C GLY A 16 24.68 -12.02 -2.50
N TYR A 17 23.96 -11.38 -3.40
CA TYR A 17 24.08 -11.48 -4.86
C TYR A 17 24.48 -10.15 -5.48
N LYS A 18 25.47 -10.15 -6.38
CA LYS A 18 25.83 -8.96 -7.17
C LYS A 18 24.79 -8.73 -8.28
N VAL A 19 24.25 -7.51 -8.40
CA VAL A 19 23.12 -7.22 -9.32
C VAL A 19 23.26 -5.88 -10.07
N ASP A 20 22.89 -5.87 -11.36
CA ASP A 20 22.85 -4.65 -12.21
C ASP A 20 21.45 -4.03 -12.24
N VAL A 21 21.19 -3.10 -11.33
CA VAL A 21 19.91 -2.35 -11.26
C VAL A 21 19.75 -1.25 -12.32
N SER A 22 20.70 -1.07 -13.24
CA SER A 22 20.61 -0.05 -14.30
C SER A 22 19.66 -0.42 -15.45
N ARG A 23 19.11 -1.63 -15.42
CA ARG A 23 18.25 -2.24 -16.46
C ARG A 23 16.80 -2.39 -15.99
N GLY A 24 15.93 -2.83 -16.90
CA GLY A 24 14.51 -3.06 -16.63
C GLY A 24 13.70 -1.81 -16.28
N GLN A 25 12.59 -2.02 -15.56
CA GLN A 25 11.76 -0.96 -15.00
C GLN A 25 12.01 -0.77 -13.50
N ARG A 26 11.74 0.44 -12.99
CA ARG A 26 11.61 0.72 -11.56
C ARG A 26 10.12 0.79 -11.24
N ILE A 27 9.63 -0.04 -10.32
CA ILE A 27 8.24 0.00 -9.85
C ILE A 27 8.21 0.48 -8.40
N GLY A 28 7.44 1.55 -8.17
CA GLY A 28 7.32 2.21 -6.86
C GLY A 28 6.15 1.71 -6.00
N ARG A 29 5.26 0.83 -6.49
CA ARG A 29 4.01 0.44 -5.81
C ARG A 29 4.23 -0.04 -4.36
N VAL A 30 5.15 -0.98 -4.15
CA VAL A 30 5.49 -1.51 -2.81
C VAL A 30 6.11 -0.45 -1.90
N SER A 31 6.79 0.56 -2.47
CA SER A 31 7.35 1.71 -1.75
C SER A 31 6.25 2.68 -1.29
N SER A 32 5.28 2.97 -2.15
CA SER A 32 4.12 3.80 -1.80
C SER A 32 3.27 3.14 -0.72
N GLU A 33 3.08 1.82 -0.78
CA GLU A 33 2.45 1.06 0.31
C GLU A 33 3.31 1.21 1.58
N TRP A 34 4.59 0.80 1.59
CA TRP A 34 5.46 0.89 2.77
C TRP A 34 5.45 2.28 3.45
N PHE A 35 5.49 3.36 2.66
CA PHE A 35 5.50 4.73 3.17
C PHE A 35 4.17 5.15 3.82
N ASN A 36 3.03 4.70 3.28
CA ASN A 36 1.71 5.06 3.78
C ASN A 36 1.23 4.22 4.97
N ARG A 37 1.87 3.07 5.25
CA ARG A 37 1.46 2.15 6.32
C ARG A 37 2.15 2.48 7.64
N PRO A 38 1.44 2.83 8.72
CA PRO A 38 2.02 2.97 10.06
C PRO A 38 2.41 1.59 10.64
N PRO A 39 3.23 1.52 11.72
CA PRO A 39 3.81 0.26 12.20
C PRO A 39 2.80 -0.79 12.69
N ASP A 40 1.60 -0.40 13.08
CA ASP A 40 0.48 -1.27 13.46
C ASP A 40 -0.14 -2.00 12.25
N GLU A 41 -0.16 -1.36 11.07
CA GLU A 41 -0.62 -1.98 9.81
C GLU A 41 0.41 -2.93 9.16
N ARG A 42 1.63 -3.03 9.72
CA ARG A 42 2.74 -3.82 9.16
C ARG A 42 2.92 -5.15 9.92
N TYR A 43 2.90 -6.28 9.23
CA TYR A 43 2.94 -7.61 9.86
C TYR A 43 4.28 -8.32 9.58
N LEU A 44 4.75 -9.16 10.50
CA LEU A 44 6.05 -9.83 10.35
C LEU A 44 5.95 -11.21 9.68
N SER A 45 4.76 -11.82 9.72
CA SER A 45 4.47 -13.09 9.07
C SER A 45 3.08 -13.12 8.46
N LEU A 46 2.85 -14.04 7.51
CA LEU A 46 1.52 -14.27 6.94
C LEU A 46 0.55 -14.83 7.98
N SER A 47 1.02 -15.57 8.99
CA SER A 47 0.15 -16.08 10.06
C SER A 47 -0.34 -14.95 10.99
N ASP A 48 0.52 -13.99 11.35
CA ASP A 48 0.11 -12.83 12.15
C ASP A 48 -0.89 -11.96 11.38
N LEU A 49 -0.60 -11.72 10.09
CA LEU A 49 -1.47 -11.00 9.17
C LEU A 49 -2.85 -11.68 9.09
N HIS A 50 -2.87 -12.98 8.77
CA HIS A 50 -4.08 -13.79 8.69
C HIS A 50 -4.88 -13.73 9.99
N ASN A 51 -4.23 -13.95 11.14
CA ASN A 51 -4.90 -13.94 12.45
C ASN A 51 -5.44 -12.55 12.81
N SER A 52 -4.89 -11.46 12.27
CA SER A 52 -5.45 -10.11 12.39
C SER A 52 -6.71 -9.94 11.57
N VAL A 53 -6.64 -10.21 10.25
CA VAL A 53 -7.80 -10.02 9.34
C VAL A 53 -8.92 -11.05 9.57
N LYS A 54 -8.59 -12.26 10.04
CA LYS A 54 -9.58 -13.28 10.40
C LYS A 54 -10.38 -12.87 11.64
N ARG A 55 -9.72 -12.47 12.74
CA ARG A 55 -10.39 -11.89 13.93
C ARG A 55 -11.16 -10.60 13.66
N ARG A 56 -10.86 -9.90 12.55
CA ARG A 56 -11.66 -8.76 12.07
C ARG A 56 -12.94 -9.25 11.40
N SER A 57 -12.82 -10.22 10.49
CA SER A 57 -13.94 -10.84 9.77
C SER A 57 -14.91 -11.58 10.70
N ASP A 58 -14.41 -12.29 11.71
CA ASP A 58 -15.22 -13.07 12.65
C ASP A 58 -16.11 -12.19 13.55
N ARG A 59 -15.75 -10.91 13.71
CA ARG A 59 -16.53 -9.87 14.40
C ARG A 59 -17.33 -8.98 13.45
N SER A 60 -17.39 -9.33 12.17
CA SER A 60 -18.08 -8.56 11.14
C SER A 60 -19.41 -9.20 10.76
N ARG A 61 -20.40 -8.36 10.47
CA ARG A 61 -21.72 -8.78 10.00
C ARG A 61 -22.02 -8.07 8.69
N THR A 62 -22.46 -8.83 7.68
CA THR A 62 -22.97 -8.26 6.42
C THR A 62 -24.49 -8.34 6.44
N ARG A 63 -25.17 -7.27 6.00
CA ARG A 63 -26.61 -7.28 5.72
C ARG A 63 -26.87 -6.80 4.30
N ILE A 64 -28.02 -7.18 3.76
CA ILE A 64 -28.61 -6.53 2.58
C ILE A 64 -29.85 -5.81 3.11
N VAL A 65 -29.93 -4.50 2.88
CA VAL A 65 -31.03 -3.64 3.37
C VAL A 65 -31.45 -2.69 2.25
N ASP A 66 -32.73 -2.36 2.15
CA ASP A 66 -33.21 -1.36 1.21
C ASP A 66 -32.78 0.05 1.67
N SER A 67 -32.31 0.90 0.75
CA SER A 67 -31.73 2.21 1.11
C SER A 67 -32.70 3.10 1.90
N GLU A 68 -33.98 3.11 1.52
CA GLU A 68 -35.04 3.88 2.16
C GLU A 68 -35.35 3.44 3.59
N ALA A 69 -35.03 2.19 3.94
CA ALA A 69 -35.29 1.62 5.26
C ALA A 69 -34.17 1.94 6.27
N ILE A 70 -33.05 2.53 5.82
CA ILE A 70 -31.99 3.06 6.68
C ILE A 70 -32.47 4.39 7.27
N ARG A 71 -32.56 4.45 8.59
CA ARG A 71 -32.86 5.69 9.32
C ARG A 71 -31.59 6.34 9.84
N VAL A 72 -31.46 7.65 9.65
CA VAL A 72 -30.32 8.44 10.13
C VAL A 72 -30.71 9.16 11.42
N GLU A 73 -29.94 8.93 12.47
CA GLU A 73 -30.12 9.55 13.78
C GLU A 73 -28.97 10.51 14.07
N ALA A 74 -29.30 11.76 14.34
CA ALA A 74 -28.35 12.78 14.79
C ALA A 74 -29.09 13.80 15.67
N SER A 75 -28.51 14.17 16.80
CA SER A 75 -29.09 15.21 17.67
C SER A 75 -28.59 16.60 17.30
N ARG A 76 -29.33 17.64 17.69
CA ARG A 76 -28.82 19.02 17.71
C ARG A 76 -27.87 19.26 18.88
N ASP A 77 -28.04 18.50 19.97
CA ASP A 77 -27.28 18.64 21.22
C ASP A 77 -25.90 17.96 21.17
N ASP A 78 -25.67 17.11 20.16
CA ASP A 78 -24.40 16.42 19.89
C ASP A 78 -24.04 16.62 18.40
N PRO A 79 -23.39 17.74 18.04
CA PRO A 79 -23.16 18.12 16.64
C PRO A 79 -22.14 17.23 15.92
N GLU A 80 -21.43 16.35 16.62
CA GLU A 80 -20.43 15.43 16.04
C GLU A 80 -20.97 14.00 15.86
N ARG A 81 -22.10 13.66 16.50
CA ARG A 81 -22.63 12.29 16.51
C ARG A 81 -23.75 12.08 15.50
N LEU A 82 -23.45 11.24 14.52
CA LEU A 82 -24.40 10.67 13.58
C LEU A 82 -24.34 9.14 13.68
N THR A 83 -25.50 8.51 13.81
CA THR A 83 -25.68 7.05 13.81
C THR A 83 -26.76 6.62 12.82
N LEU A 84 -26.78 5.34 12.50
CA LEU A 84 -27.66 4.74 11.51
C LEU A 84 -28.40 3.56 12.14
N MET A 85 -29.73 3.61 12.12
CA MET A 85 -30.58 2.48 12.45
C MET A 85 -30.82 1.68 11.17
N LEU A 86 -30.17 0.52 11.11
CA LEU A 86 -30.34 -0.43 10.01
C LEU A 86 -31.55 -1.35 10.31
N PRO A 87 -32.29 -1.79 9.28
CA PRO A 87 -33.31 -2.82 9.44
C PRO A 87 -32.79 -4.06 10.19
N GLN A 88 -33.56 -4.52 11.17
CA GLN A 88 -33.24 -5.69 12.00
C GLN A 88 -31.94 -5.54 12.83
N ALA A 89 -31.46 -4.33 13.08
CA ALA A 89 -30.37 -4.05 14.02
C ALA A 89 -30.94 -3.45 15.31
N ASP A 90 -30.65 -4.08 16.44
CA ASP A 90 -31.14 -3.65 17.76
C ASP A 90 -30.35 -2.47 18.34
N THR A 91 -29.21 -2.13 17.71
CA THR A 91 -28.29 -1.07 18.15
C THR A 91 -27.93 -0.12 17.00
N PRO A 92 -27.88 1.21 17.24
CA PRO A 92 -27.45 2.17 16.21
C PRO A 92 -25.99 1.94 15.81
N VAL A 93 -25.71 2.07 14.51
CA VAL A 93 -24.38 1.87 13.93
C VAL A 93 -23.72 3.20 13.62
N ALA A 94 -22.48 3.43 14.04
CA ALA A 94 -21.73 4.63 13.71
C ALA A 94 -20.99 4.48 12.37
N PRO A 95 -21.18 5.36 11.36
CA PRO A 95 -20.40 5.31 10.13
C PRO A 95 -18.96 5.77 10.34
N THR A 96 -18.02 5.00 9.79
CA THR A 96 -16.63 5.44 9.65
C THR A 96 -16.52 6.56 8.62
N HIS A 97 -15.41 7.32 8.63
CA HIS A 97 -15.14 8.33 7.60
C HIS A 97 -15.22 7.77 6.16
N TRP A 98 -14.88 6.48 5.98
CA TRP A 98 -14.98 5.78 4.70
C TRP A 98 -16.43 5.47 4.32
N SER A 99 -17.19 4.77 5.18
CA SER A 99 -18.57 4.39 4.88
C SER A 99 -19.54 5.56 4.83
N PHE A 100 -19.29 6.64 5.59
CA PHE A 100 -19.97 7.94 5.40
C PHE A 100 -19.77 8.48 3.97
N GLY A 101 -18.54 8.35 3.44
CA GLY A 101 -18.24 8.74 2.06
C GLY A 101 -18.96 7.86 1.03
N GLN A 102 -19.12 6.57 1.31
CA GLN A 102 -19.88 5.65 0.47
C GLN A 102 -21.39 5.94 0.51
N LEU A 103 -21.96 6.23 1.69
CA LEU A 103 -23.36 6.65 1.85
C LEU A 103 -23.67 7.94 1.11
N ALA A 104 -22.83 8.97 1.29
CA ALA A 104 -22.96 10.24 0.57
C ALA A 104 -22.86 10.02 -0.96
N GLY A 105 -21.89 9.22 -1.41
CA GLY A 105 -21.74 8.87 -2.83
C GLY A 105 -22.92 8.09 -3.41
N LEU A 106 -23.54 7.20 -2.62
CA LEU A 106 -24.73 6.44 -3.02
C LEU A 106 -25.92 7.36 -3.33
N VAL A 107 -26.16 8.35 -2.47
CA VAL A 107 -27.25 9.33 -2.65
C VAL A 107 -26.86 10.53 -3.54
N GLY A 108 -25.72 10.46 -4.24
CA GLY A 108 -25.22 11.52 -5.11
C GLY A 108 -24.75 12.81 -4.39
N ALA A 109 -24.60 12.79 -3.08
CA ALA A 109 -24.25 13.96 -2.28
C ALA A 109 -22.72 14.15 -2.10
N PRO A 110 -22.24 15.41 -2.08
CA PRO A 110 -20.81 15.70 -1.91
C PRO A 110 -20.32 15.42 -0.48
N ALA A 111 -19.72 14.24 -0.27
CA ALA A 111 -19.22 13.78 1.03
C ALA A 111 -18.33 14.79 1.77
N THR A 112 -17.47 15.53 1.06
CA THR A 112 -16.58 16.54 1.66
C THR A 112 -17.36 17.70 2.28
N TYR A 113 -18.45 18.13 1.65
CA TYR A 113 -19.31 19.20 2.16
C TYR A 113 -20.14 18.69 3.35
N LEU A 114 -20.74 17.50 3.25
CA LEU A 114 -21.53 16.93 4.34
C LEU A 114 -20.72 16.71 5.63
N ARG A 115 -19.41 16.44 5.53
CA ARG A 115 -18.49 16.33 6.70
C ARG A 115 -18.15 17.67 7.36
N GLN A 116 -18.49 18.80 6.75
CA GLN A 116 -18.30 20.15 7.31
C GLN A 116 -19.57 20.68 7.99
N LEU A 117 -20.69 19.97 7.84
CA LEU A 117 -21.95 20.31 8.48
C LEU A 117 -22.06 19.64 9.86
N PRO A 118 -22.73 20.28 10.84
CA PRO A 118 -23.16 19.61 12.06
C PRO A 118 -23.97 18.34 11.73
N ALA A 119 -23.81 17.31 12.56
CA ALA A 119 -24.40 15.98 12.38
C ALA A 119 -25.90 16.01 12.07
N ALA A 120 -26.68 16.90 12.72
CA ALA A 120 -28.11 17.08 12.43
C ALA A 120 -28.39 17.49 10.97
N LEU A 121 -27.61 18.43 10.40
CA LEU A 121 -27.78 18.89 9.02
C LEU A 121 -27.26 17.85 8.02
N ALA A 122 -26.11 17.22 8.31
CA ALA A 122 -25.60 16.11 7.52
C ALA A 122 -26.60 14.93 7.49
N GLY A 123 -27.23 14.64 8.64
CA GLY A 123 -28.22 13.58 8.82
C GLY A 123 -29.51 13.82 8.04
N ILE A 124 -30.07 15.04 8.07
CA ILE A 124 -31.25 15.40 7.27
C ILE A 124 -30.96 15.24 5.77
N ASN A 125 -29.81 15.72 5.30
CA ASN A 125 -29.41 15.61 3.89
C ASN A 125 -29.23 14.14 3.46
N LEU A 126 -28.58 13.32 4.30
CA LEU A 126 -28.43 11.88 4.05
C LEU A 126 -29.77 11.15 4.08
N GLN A 127 -30.65 11.46 5.04
CA GLN A 127 -31.96 10.82 5.16
C GLN A 127 -32.83 11.11 3.93
N TYR A 128 -32.89 12.37 3.50
CA TYR A 128 -33.61 12.77 2.27
C TYR A 128 -33.06 12.01 1.06
N GLY A 129 -31.73 11.96 0.92
CA GLY A 129 -31.05 11.19 -0.10
C GLY A 129 -31.46 9.72 -0.08
N LEU A 130 -31.38 9.05 1.07
CA LEU A 130 -31.70 7.63 1.23
C LEU A 130 -33.17 7.31 0.92
N SER A 131 -34.11 8.20 1.25
CA SER A 131 -35.54 8.05 0.97
C SER A 131 -35.96 8.41 -0.46
N THR A 132 -35.16 9.19 -1.19
CA THR A 132 -35.43 9.57 -2.59
C THR A 132 -34.61 8.77 -3.60
N HIS A 133 -33.55 8.10 -3.13
CA HIS A 133 -32.77 7.17 -3.92
C HIS A 133 -33.63 6.00 -4.37
N ARG A 134 -33.52 5.63 -5.64
CA ARG A 134 -34.46 4.71 -6.31
C ARG A 134 -34.25 3.25 -5.87
N ALA A 135 -34.78 2.90 -4.70
CA ALA A 135 -34.90 1.54 -4.17
C ALA A 135 -33.69 0.63 -4.49
N GLU A 136 -32.48 1.10 -4.17
CA GLU A 136 -31.28 0.27 -4.27
C GLU A 136 -31.08 -0.50 -2.97
N GLN A 137 -31.02 -1.82 -3.07
CA GLN A 137 -30.52 -2.66 -1.97
C GLN A 137 -29.04 -2.41 -1.75
N VAL A 138 -28.65 -2.11 -0.52
CA VAL A 138 -27.25 -1.88 -0.16
C VAL A 138 -26.74 -2.99 0.75
N LYS A 139 -25.49 -3.38 0.49
CA LYS A 139 -24.72 -4.30 1.33
C LYS A 139 -23.93 -3.51 2.37
N THR A 140 -24.34 -3.60 3.63
CA THR A 140 -23.57 -3.08 4.77
C THR A 140 -22.47 -4.06 5.15
N LEU A 141 -21.40 -3.55 5.75
CA LEU A 141 -20.47 -4.32 6.56
C LEU A 141 -20.34 -3.63 7.92
N GLU A 142 -20.93 -4.22 8.95
CA GLU A 142 -20.82 -3.83 10.34
C GLU A 142 -19.63 -4.55 10.99
N ILE A 143 -18.97 -3.92 11.98
CA ILE A 143 -17.99 -4.59 12.85
C ILE A 143 -18.18 -4.17 14.30
N GLU A 144 -18.06 -5.12 15.21
CA GLU A 144 -18.07 -4.85 16.64
C GLU A 144 -16.65 -4.63 17.18
N ASN A 145 -16.38 -3.40 17.63
CA ASN A 145 -15.08 -3.01 18.18
C ASN A 145 -15.25 -2.05 19.37
N GLY A 146 -15.94 -2.51 20.41
CA GLY A 146 -16.35 -1.72 21.58
C GLY A 146 -17.63 -0.90 21.34
N ARG A 147 -17.80 -0.40 20.12
CA ARG A 147 -19.08 0.06 19.56
C ARG A 147 -19.31 -0.61 18.20
N LEU A 148 -20.56 -0.60 17.73
CA LEU A 148 -20.91 -1.12 16.40
C LEU A 148 -20.60 -0.06 15.33
N GLU A 149 -19.64 -0.35 14.46
CA GLU A 149 -19.17 0.56 13.41
C GLU A 149 -19.53 0.04 12.01
N LEU A 150 -20.02 0.93 11.14
CA LEU A 150 -20.28 0.62 9.75
C LEU A 150 -18.96 0.80 8.99
N ARG A 151 -18.31 -0.30 8.61
CA ARG A 151 -17.07 -0.33 7.83
C ARG A 151 -17.28 -0.03 6.36
N ALA A 152 -18.36 -0.53 5.77
CA ALA A 152 -18.63 -0.34 4.35
C ALA A 152 -20.12 -0.23 4.03
N VAL A 153 -20.43 0.52 2.97
CA VAL A 153 -21.70 0.47 2.25
C VAL A 153 -21.38 0.28 0.77
N THR A 154 -21.92 -0.78 0.17
CA THR A 154 -21.61 -1.22 -1.19
C THR A 154 -22.88 -1.63 -1.92
N GLY A 155 -22.91 -1.60 -3.25
CA GLY A 155 -24.07 -2.04 -4.02
C GLY A 155 -24.42 -3.53 -3.82
N PRO A 156 -25.61 -3.99 -4.25
CA PRO A 156 -26.13 -5.32 -3.94
C PRO A 156 -25.35 -6.42 -4.66
N ASP A 157 -24.81 -6.14 -5.85
CA ASP A 157 -23.96 -7.06 -6.62
C ASP A 157 -22.49 -7.08 -6.18
N TYR A 158 -22.12 -6.33 -5.14
CA TYR A 158 -20.77 -6.36 -4.60
C TYR A 158 -20.47 -7.76 -4.02
N GLY A 159 -19.57 -8.49 -4.68
CA GLY A 159 -19.06 -9.77 -4.19
C GLY A 159 -17.88 -9.50 -3.28
N ARG A 160 -18.17 -9.39 -1.98
CA ARG A 160 -17.16 -9.17 -0.95
C ARG A 160 -16.27 -10.41 -0.85
N ILE A 161 -14.97 -10.21 -1.00
CA ILE A 161 -13.92 -11.18 -0.70
C ILE A 161 -13.26 -10.65 0.56
N PHE A 162 -13.28 -11.42 1.65
CA PHE A 162 -12.67 -10.98 2.90
C PHE A 162 -11.15 -11.03 2.78
N ASP A 163 -10.44 -10.10 3.43
CA ASP A 163 -8.98 -10.04 3.30
C ASP A 163 -8.31 -11.32 3.83
N HIS A 164 -8.95 -12.05 4.75
CA HIS A 164 -8.44 -13.34 5.22
C HIS A 164 -8.42 -14.42 4.14
N GLU A 165 -9.38 -14.44 3.21
CA GLU A 165 -9.46 -15.42 2.12
C GLU A 165 -8.27 -15.26 1.17
N LEU A 166 -7.89 -14.01 0.88
CA LEU A 166 -6.68 -13.72 0.10
C LEU A 166 -5.42 -14.20 0.84
N VAL A 167 -5.28 -13.90 2.14
CA VAL A 167 -4.09 -14.33 2.90
C VAL A 167 -4.04 -15.84 3.01
N GLU A 168 -5.18 -16.51 3.21
CA GLU A 168 -5.27 -17.97 3.25
C GLU A 168 -4.81 -18.61 1.93
N ALA A 169 -5.29 -18.12 0.78
CA ALA A 169 -4.83 -18.55 -0.53
C ALA A 169 -3.32 -18.32 -0.73
N VAL A 170 -2.79 -17.16 -0.31
CA VAL A 170 -1.33 -16.90 -0.37
C VAL A 170 -0.56 -17.82 0.57
N ARG A 171 -1.07 -18.13 1.77
CA ARG A 171 -0.43 -19.04 2.74
C ARG A 171 -0.33 -20.48 2.25
N LYS A 172 -1.29 -20.98 1.46
CA LYS A 172 -1.17 -22.30 0.83
C LYS A 172 0.08 -22.43 -0.06
N ILE A 173 0.49 -21.33 -0.70
CA ILE A 173 1.57 -21.30 -1.69
C ILE A 173 2.90 -20.85 -1.07
N ALA A 174 2.85 -19.86 -0.17
CA ALA A 174 4.03 -19.22 0.43
C ALA A 174 4.30 -19.62 1.88
N GLY A 175 3.44 -20.45 2.49
CA GLY A 175 3.52 -20.81 3.89
C GLY A 175 3.34 -19.59 4.80
N ASN A 176 4.31 -19.32 5.66
CA ASN A 176 4.33 -18.18 6.58
C ASN A 176 4.97 -16.92 5.96
N GLY A 177 5.57 -17.02 4.77
CA GLY A 177 6.25 -15.91 4.10
C GLY A 177 7.56 -15.49 4.78
N THR A 178 8.10 -16.34 5.65
CA THR A 178 9.31 -16.08 6.44
C THR A 178 10.56 -16.81 5.90
N GLY A 179 10.43 -17.51 4.76
CA GLY A 179 11.48 -18.38 4.19
C GLY A 179 11.34 -19.86 4.54
N ASP A 180 10.18 -20.24 5.09
CA ASP A 180 9.74 -21.62 5.31
C ASP A 180 9.33 -22.33 4.00
N THR A 181 8.95 -21.56 2.98
CA THR A 181 8.90 -21.99 1.57
C THR A 181 9.92 -21.19 0.76
N ARG A 182 9.95 -21.35 -0.59
CA ARG A 182 10.74 -20.47 -1.46
C ARG A 182 10.31 -19.00 -1.39
N TRP A 183 9.08 -18.72 -0.97
CA TRP A 183 8.52 -17.38 -0.93
C TRP A 183 8.75 -16.73 0.43
N LYS A 184 9.33 -15.53 0.43
CA LYS A 184 9.59 -14.77 1.65
C LYS A 184 9.43 -13.27 1.48
N VAL A 185 9.32 -12.56 2.60
CA VAL A 185 9.55 -11.12 2.67
C VAL A 185 10.94 -10.81 2.09
N PRO A 186 11.07 -9.81 1.20
CA PRO A 186 12.26 -9.57 0.42
C PRO A 186 13.43 -9.04 1.24
N GLY A 187 14.61 -9.50 0.83
CA GLY A 187 15.89 -8.90 1.18
C GLY A 187 16.07 -7.44 0.75
N VAL A 188 17.31 -6.96 0.83
CA VAL A 188 17.64 -5.54 0.61
C VAL A 188 18.92 -5.39 -0.21
N LEU A 189 18.86 -4.47 -1.18
CA LEU A 189 20.00 -3.95 -1.93
C LEU A 189 20.78 -2.92 -1.10
N ASP A 190 22.06 -3.21 -0.88
CA ASP A 190 23.04 -2.20 -0.52
C ASP A 190 23.51 -1.46 -1.79
N TRP A 191 23.28 -0.15 -1.82
CA TRP A 191 23.67 0.73 -2.92
C TRP A 191 25.18 0.98 -3.02
N SER A 192 25.93 0.81 -1.93
CA SER A 192 27.37 1.07 -1.91
C SER A 192 28.16 -0.06 -2.57
N THR A 193 27.72 -1.30 -2.39
CA THR A 193 28.35 -2.50 -2.97
C THR A 193 27.61 -3.05 -4.21
N SER A 194 26.36 -2.64 -4.44
CA SER A 194 25.41 -3.27 -5.38
C SER A 194 25.19 -4.77 -5.09
N ILE A 195 25.27 -5.15 -3.81
CA ILE A 195 24.97 -6.50 -3.33
C ILE A 195 23.54 -6.50 -2.79
N TYR A 196 22.73 -7.42 -3.29
CA TYR A 196 21.40 -7.70 -2.79
C TYR A 196 21.46 -8.86 -1.79
N ASN A 197 21.23 -8.57 -0.51
CA ASN A 197 21.22 -9.57 0.56
C ASN A 197 19.79 -10.11 0.74
N PRO A 198 19.50 -11.40 0.45
CA PRO A 198 18.20 -12.02 0.71
C PRO A 198 17.95 -12.24 2.22
N ASN A 199 19.00 -12.44 3.01
CA ASN A 199 18.98 -12.85 4.42
C ASN A 199 18.89 -11.64 5.35
N VAL A 200 17.95 -10.73 5.09
CA VAL A 200 17.66 -9.59 5.97
C VAL A 200 16.52 -9.94 6.90
N ASP A 201 16.69 -9.66 8.20
CA ASP A 201 15.69 -9.92 9.22
C ASP A 201 14.38 -9.17 8.95
N ILE A 202 13.26 -9.83 9.27
CA ILE A 202 11.93 -9.28 9.08
C ILE A 202 11.54 -8.45 10.30
N SER A 203 11.41 -7.14 10.09
CA SER A 203 11.03 -6.15 11.08
C SER A 203 9.92 -5.26 10.54
N LYS A 204 9.38 -4.37 11.38
CA LYS A 204 8.39 -3.37 10.96
C LYS A 204 8.91 -2.42 9.87
N ASP A 205 10.23 -2.28 9.69
CA ASP A 205 10.83 -1.46 8.63
C ASP A 205 11.18 -2.26 7.37
N THR A 206 11.34 -3.58 7.47
CA THR A 206 11.73 -4.42 6.32
C THR A 206 10.58 -5.23 5.72
N THR A 207 9.49 -5.43 6.46
CA THR A 207 8.33 -6.18 5.98
C THR A 207 7.63 -5.53 4.78
N THR A 208 6.95 -6.37 4.01
CA THR A 208 6.11 -6.05 2.86
C THR A 208 4.72 -6.68 2.95
N LEU A 209 4.30 -6.97 4.17
CA LEU A 209 2.99 -7.51 4.55
C LEU A 209 2.19 -6.42 5.27
N TYR A 210 1.13 -5.92 4.65
CA TYR A 210 0.37 -4.77 5.16
C TYR A 210 -1.13 -5.03 5.16
N ALA A 211 -1.83 -4.61 6.22
CA ALA A 211 -3.30 -4.52 6.24
C ALA A 211 -3.79 -3.36 7.12
N SER A 212 -4.68 -2.52 6.60
CA SER A 212 -5.36 -1.44 7.32
C SER A 212 -6.81 -1.80 7.68
N ASP A 213 -7.58 -0.77 8.05
CA ASP A 213 -9.04 -0.80 8.13
C ASP A 213 -9.75 -1.02 6.78
N ARG A 214 -9.08 -0.76 5.65
CA ARG A 214 -9.68 -0.70 4.31
C ARG A 214 -9.14 -1.70 3.31
N ASP A 215 -7.87 -2.07 3.41
CA ASP A 215 -7.23 -2.87 2.38
C ASP A 215 -6.03 -3.65 2.88
N ILE A 216 -5.62 -4.62 2.07
CA ILE A 216 -4.48 -5.50 2.31
C ILE A 216 -3.54 -5.47 1.10
N PHE A 217 -2.25 -5.52 1.37
CA PHE A 217 -1.20 -5.63 0.35
C PHE A 217 -0.09 -6.56 0.85
N VAL A 218 0.23 -7.58 0.05
CA VAL A 218 1.26 -8.58 0.34
C VAL A 218 2.20 -8.63 -0.84
N PHE A 219 3.51 -8.41 -0.63
CA PHE A 219 4.56 -8.68 -1.62
C PHE A 219 5.55 -9.70 -1.07
N LEU A 220 5.86 -10.71 -1.89
CA LEU A 220 6.79 -11.79 -1.58
C LEU A 220 7.73 -12.03 -2.77
N VAL A 221 8.91 -12.58 -2.47
CA VAL A 221 9.96 -12.88 -3.45
C VAL A 221 10.53 -14.27 -3.21
N ASP A 222 10.96 -14.91 -4.29
CA ASP A 222 11.87 -16.05 -4.29
C ASP A 222 13.27 -15.53 -4.65
N ASP A 223 13.97 -15.00 -3.65
CA ASP A 223 15.31 -14.43 -3.79
C ASP A 223 16.45 -15.35 -3.31
N LEU A 224 16.12 -16.53 -2.77
CA LEU A 224 17.09 -17.58 -2.47
C LEU A 224 17.43 -18.44 -3.69
N ASN A 225 16.56 -18.47 -4.72
CA ASN A 225 16.73 -19.23 -5.96
C ASN A 225 16.92 -18.29 -7.18
N PRO A 226 18.10 -17.67 -7.37
CA PRO A 226 18.37 -16.77 -8.49
C PRO A 226 18.29 -17.47 -9.85
N ILE A 227 17.80 -16.72 -10.84
CA ILE A 227 17.74 -17.11 -12.25
C ILE A 227 18.84 -16.34 -13.00
N GLU A 228 19.76 -17.05 -13.66
CA GLU A 228 20.77 -16.43 -14.53
C GLU A 228 20.25 -16.29 -15.98
N ALA A 229 20.03 -15.05 -16.44
CA ALA A 229 19.62 -14.74 -17.80
C ALA A 229 20.82 -14.54 -18.78
N GLY A 230 21.89 -15.30 -18.58
CA GLY A 230 23.19 -15.15 -19.22
C GLY A 230 24.09 -14.12 -18.53
N ARG A 231 25.08 -13.55 -19.23
CA ARG A 231 26.10 -12.68 -18.60
C ARG A 231 25.92 -11.18 -18.89
N LEU A 232 26.48 -10.36 -18.03
CA LEU A 232 26.64 -8.91 -18.18
C LEU A 232 27.90 -8.57 -19.00
N PRO A 233 28.06 -7.33 -19.51
CA PRO A 233 29.23 -6.94 -20.33
C PRO A 233 30.58 -7.00 -19.59
N ASN A 234 30.57 -7.07 -18.27
CA ASN A 234 31.73 -7.27 -17.40
C ASN A 234 32.00 -8.76 -17.07
N GLY A 235 31.22 -9.69 -17.64
CA GLY A 235 31.36 -11.15 -17.43
C GLY A 235 30.59 -11.73 -16.25
N GLU A 236 30.07 -10.89 -15.35
CA GLU A 236 29.24 -11.30 -14.20
C GLU A 236 27.91 -11.94 -14.65
N PRO A 237 27.30 -12.84 -13.85
CA PRO A 237 26.00 -13.43 -14.16
C PRO A 237 24.89 -12.37 -14.06
N ASP A 238 23.92 -12.44 -14.98
CA ASP A 238 22.80 -11.50 -15.07
C ASP A 238 21.61 -12.04 -14.27
N LEU A 239 21.60 -11.76 -12.97
CA LEU A 239 20.67 -12.36 -12.02
C LEU A 239 19.30 -11.67 -11.99
N TYR A 240 18.26 -12.51 -11.90
CA TYR A 240 16.86 -12.16 -11.67
C TYR A 240 16.27 -13.06 -10.59
N PHE A 241 15.22 -12.57 -9.93
CA PHE A 241 14.43 -13.25 -8.91
C PHE A 241 12.96 -13.25 -9.33
N ARG A 242 12.15 -14.18 -8.81
CA ARG A 242 10.69 -14.13 -9.00
C ARG A 242 10.06 -13.31 -7.90
N GLY A 243 9.17 -12.39 -8.23
CA GLY A 243 8.35 -11.66 -7.26
C GLY A 243 6.88 -11.74 -7.63
N PHE A 244 6.02 -11.75 -6.63
CA PHE A 244 4.60 -11.48 -6.82
C PHE A 244 4.06 -10.62 -5.68
N TYR A 245 3.08 -9.77 -6.00
CA TYR A 245 2.28 -9.11 -4.98
C TYR A 245 0.79 -9.25 -5.24
N ALA A 246 0.02 -9.36 -4.17
CA ALA A 246 -1.43 -9.43 -4.18
C ALA A 246 -2.02 -8.35 -3.30
N TRP A 247 -3.23 -7.89 -3.64
CA TRP A 247 -3.97 -6.90 -2.87
C TRP A 247 -5.47 -7.17 -2.95
N ASN A 248 -6.18 -6.76 -1.91
CA ASN A 248 -7.63 -6.77 -1.85
C ASN A 248 -8.12 -5.56 -1.04
N SER A 249 -9.41 -5.29 -1.15
CA SER A 249 -10.13 -4.48 -0.18
C SER A 249 -11.50 -5.10 0.03
N GLU A 250 -11.75 -5.65 1.21
CA GLU A 250 -13.09 -6.14 1.55
C GLU A 250 -14.13 -5.00 1.67
N VAL A 251 -13.72 -3.73 1.81
CA VAL A 251 -14.64 -2.56 1.93
C VAL A 251 -14.83 -1.77 0.63
N GLY A 252 -14.21 -2.19 -0.47
CA GLY A 252 -14.33 -1.54 -1.79
C GLY A 252 -13.45 -0.30 -2.00
N SER A 253 -12.32 -0.15 -1.29
CA SER A 253 -11.34 0.93 -1.52
C SER A 253 -10.36 0.62 -2.66
N LYS A 254 -10.15 -0.65 -2.98
CA LYS A 254 -9.31 -1.18 -4.05
C LYS A 254 -10.01 -2.38 -4.71
N THR A 255 -9.59 -2.74 -5.92
CA THR A 255 -9.94 -4.02 -6.52
C THR A 255 -9.23 -5.18 -5.81
N LEU A 256 -9.67 -6.41 -6.07
CA LEU A 256 -8.82 -7.58 -5.88
C LEU A 256 -7.84 -7.65 -7.06
N GLY A 257 -6.60 -8.04 -6.80
CA GLY A 257 -5.70 -8.39 -7.89
C GLY A 257 -4.38 -8.98 -7.45
N ILE A 258 -3.65 -9.45 -8.45
CA ILE A 258 -2.34 -10.05 -8.29
C ILE A 258 -1.44 -9.70 -9.46
N ALA A 259 -0.16 -9.51 -9.19
CA ALA A 259 0.84 -9.29 -10.22
C ALA A 259 2.08 -10.14 -9.97
N SER A 260 2.55 -10.83 -11.00
CA SER A 260 3.76 -11.63 -11.05
C SER A 260 4.77 -11.02 -12.01
N PHE A 261 6.06 -11.11 -11.68
CA PHE A 261 7.14 -10.49 -12.45
C PHE A 261 8.51 -11.03 -12.07
N TYR A 262 9.50 -10.82 -12.94
CA TYR A 262 10.90 -10.94 -12.57
C TYR A 262 11.45 -9.59 -12.11
N LEU A 263 12.32 -9.58 -11.12
CA LEU A 263 13.03 -8.39 -10.65
C LEU A 263 14.49 -8.68 -10.35
N ARG A 264 15.31 -7.64 -10.26
CA ARG A 264 16.76 -7.75 -9.97
C ARG A 264 17.11 -7.41 -8.54
N ALA A 265 16.35 -6.53 -7.91
CA ALA A 265 16.57 -6.13 -6.52
C ALA A 265 15.37 -5.40 -5.91
N VAL A 266 15.31 -5.41 -4.58
CA VAL A 266 14.46 -4.55 -3.76
C VAL A 266 15.39 -3.67 -2.90
N CYS A 267 15.19 -2.35 -2.86
CA CYS A 267 15.99 -1.47 -1.99
C CYS A 267 15.31 -1.23 -0.62
N CYS A 268 16.01 -0.59 0.33
CA CYS A 268 15.51 -0.33 1.69
C CYS A 268 14.10 0.30 1.70
N ASN A 269 13.88 1.28 0.82
CA ASN A 269 12.61 1.99 0.65
C ASN A 269 11.56 1.15 -0.13
N ARG A 270 11.73 -0.17 -0.24
CA ARG A 270 10.85 -1.12 -0.93
C ARG A 270 10.52 -0.77 -2.38
N ASN A 271 11.44 -0.10 -3.10
CA ASN A 271 11.31 0.06 -4.56
C ASN A 271 11.82 -1.20 -5.25
N LEU A 272 11.09 -1.65 -6.27
CA LEU A 272 11.47 -2.77 -7.12
C LEU A 272 12.32 -2.27 -8.29
N TRP A 273 13.47 -2.90 -8.51
CA TRP A 273 14.42 -2.54 -9.55
C TRP A 273 14.63 -3.69 -10.53
N GLY A 274 14.80 -3.36 -11.81
CA GLY A 274 15.02 -4.37 -12.83
C GLY A 274 13.78 -5.17 -13.18
N VAL A 275 12.58 -4.61 -12.99
CA VAL A 275 11.33 -5.35 -13.22
C VAL A 275 11.13 -5.60 -14.71
N GLU A 276 10.91 -6.87 -15.07
CA GLU A 276 10.67 -7.40 -16.41
C GLU A 276 9.57 -8.47 -16.37
N ASP A 277 8.91 -8.70 -17.53
CA ASP A 277 7.74 -9.59 -17.68
C ASP A 277 6.66 -9.36 -16.61
N PHE A 278 6.19 -8.12 -16.50
CA PHE A 278 5.18 -7.72 -15.53
C PHE A 278 3.78 -8.11 -16.02
N GLN A 279 3.17 -9.07 -15.34
CA GLN A 279 1.83 -9.61 -15.64
C GLN A 279 0.91 -9.29 -14.46
N GLU A 280 -0.24 -8.67 -14.73
CA GLU A 280 -1.20 -8.23 -13.70
C GLU A 280 -2.61 -8.70 -14.05
N ILE A 281 -3.25 -9.40 -13.11
CA ILE A 281 -4.64 -9.83 -13.16
C ILE A 281 -5.42 -9.03 -12.10
N THR A 282 -6.42 -8.27 -12.55
CA THR A 282 -7.31 -7.50 -11.66
C THR A 282 -8.73 -8.01 -11.78
N ILE A 283 -9.33 -8.39 -10.65
CA ILE A 283 -10.70 -8.89 -10.56
C ILE A 283 -11.56 -7.83 -9.86
N ARG A 284 -12.68 -7.45 -10.49
CA ARG A 284 -13.68 -6.58 -9.87
C ARG A 284 -14.54 -7.37 -8.90
N HIS A 285 -14.83 -6.79 -7.73
CA HIS A 285 -15.73 -7.32 -6.70
C HIS A 285 -17.20 -7.38 -7.16
N SER A 286 -17.47 -8.26 -8.11
CA SER A 286 -18.80 -8.67 -8.58
C SER A 286 -19.26 -9.93 -7.85
N LYS A 287 -20.55 -10.26 -7.91
CA LYS A 287 -21.17 -11.42 -7.25
C LYS A 287 -20.40 -12.75 -7.34
N TYR A 288 -19.65 -12.99 -8.42
CA TYR A 288 -18.86 -14.22 -8.65
C TYR A 288 -17.33 -14.03 -8.49
N ALA A 289 -16.88 -12.91 -7.90
CA ALA A 289 -15.46 -12.57 -7.80
C ALA A 289 -14.65 -13.59 -6.99
N ALA A 290 -15.20 -14.10 -5.88
CA ALA A 290 -14.55 -15.11 -5.04
C ALA A 290 -14.28 -16.40 -5.84
N SER A 291 -15.28 -16.89 -6.57
CA SER A 291 -15.16 -18.07 -7.42
C SER A 291 -14.16 -17.87 -8.56
N ARG A 292 -14.15 -16.69 -9.20
CA ARG A 292 -13.14 -16.37 -10.24
C ARG A 292 -11.73 -16.27 -9.67
N PHE A 293 -11.56 -15.68 -8.48
CA PHE A 293 -10.25 -15.61 -7.82
C PHE A 293 -9.68 -17.00 -7.53
N ALA A 294 -10.49 -17.92 -6.98
CA ALA A 294 -10.07 -19.29 -6.74
C ALA A 294 -9.75 -20.06 -8.03
N LEU A 295 -10.48 -19.82 -9.12
CA LEU A 295 -10.27 -20.50 -10.41
C LEU A 295 -9.13 -19.92 -11.26
N GLU A 296 -8.87 -18.61 -11.17
CA GLU A 296 -7.91 -17.91 -12.02
C GLU A 296 -6.58 -17.61 -11.29
N ALA A 297 -6.63 -17.10 -10.05
CA ALA A 297 -5.45 -16.53 -9.39
C ALA A 297 -4.62 -17.55 -8.59
N GLU A 298 -5.27 -18.48 -7.85
CA GLU A 298 -4.56 -19.55 -7.12
C GLU A 298 -3.80 -20.47 -8.10
N PRO A 299 -4.40 -20.97 -9.21
CA PRO A 299 -3.67 -21.72 -10.23
C PRO A 299 -2.60 -20.90 -10.96
N ALA A 300 -2.83 -19.62 -11.28
CA ALA A 300 -1.83 -18.78 -11.94
C ALA A 300 -0.58 -18.57 -11.06
N LEU A 301 -0.74 -18.45 -9.74
CA LEU A 301 0.39 -18.38 -8.82
C LEU A 301 1.16 -19.69 -8.72
N ILE A 302 0.47 -20.83 -8.62
CA ILE A 302 1.10 -22.16 -8.59
C ILE A 302 1.88 -22.37 -9.89
N GLN A 303 1.24 -22.12 -11.04
CA GLN A 303 1.91 -22.17 -12.35
C GLN A 303 3.10 -21.23 -12.41
N PHE A 304 3.02 -19.98 -11.94
CA PHE A 304 4.17 -19.06 -11.94
C PHE A 304 5.31 -19.56 -11.02
N ALA A 305 4.98 -20.08 -9.83
CA ALA A 305 5.93 -20.62 -8.88
C ALA A 305 6.68 -21.85 -9.43
N GLU A 306 5.96 -22.76 -10.08
CA GLU A 306 6.49 -24.01 -10.64
C GLU A 306 7.07 -23.83 -12.05
N SER A 307 6.69 -22.76 -12.76
CA SER A 307 7.12 -22.54 -14.14
C SER A 307 8.63 -22.50 -14.30
N SER A 308 9.09 -23.22 -15.31
CA SER A 308 10.46 -23.13 -15.78
C SER A 308 10.75 -21.69 -16.21
N PRO A 309 11.84 -21.06 -15.75
CA PRO A 309 12.20 -19.71 -16.17
C PRO A 309 12.79 -19.70 -17.60
N MET A 310 12.91 -20.86 -18.24
CA MET A 310 13.54 -21.01 -19.56
C MET A 310 12.90 -20.17 -20.67
N PRO A 311 11.56 -19.99 -20.79
CA PRO A 311 10.99 -19.09 -21.79
C PRO A 311 11.45 -17.64 -21.61
N PHE A 312 11.49 -17.15 -20.36
CA PHE A 312 12.02 -15.82 -20.03
C PHE A 312 13.52 -15.73 -20.35
N VAL A 313 14.34 -16.67 -19.87
CA VAL A 313 15.79 -16.70 -20.13
C VAL A 313 16.09 -16.78 -21.63
N ASN A 314 15.35 -17.59 -22.40
CA ASN A 314 15.49 -17.71 -23.84
C ASN A 314 15.05 -16.43 -24.56
N GLY A 315 14.00 -15.76 -24.09
CA GLY A 315 13.59 -14.44 -24.58
C GLY A 315 14.68 -13.39 -24.38
N ILE A 316 15.32 -13.36 -23.21
CA ILE A 316 16.45 -12.46 -22.92
C ILE A 316 17.68 -12.80 -23.77
N LYS A 317 18.03 -14.09 -23.95
CA LYS A 317 19.12 -14.54 -24.83
C LYS A 317 18.87 -14.14 -26.28
N ALA A 318 17.71 -14.47 -26.84
CA ALA A 318 17.31 -14.09 -28.20
C ALA A 318 17.32 -12.56 -28.40
N ALA A 319 16.87 -11.77 -27.41
CA ALA A 319 16.91 -10.32 -27.47
C ALA A 319 18.34 -9.73 -27.39
N ARG A 320 19.29 -10.44 -26.79
CA ARG A 320 20.72 -10.08 -26.71
C ARG A 320 21.46 -10.46 -28.00
N GLU A 321 21.20 -11.64 -28.53
CA GLU A 321 21.76 -12.19 -29.77
C GLU A 321 21.25 -11.47 -31.02
N ARG A 322 20.01 -10.95 -30.98
CA ARG A 322 19.43 -10.17 -32.07
C ARG A 322 20.14 -8.83 -32.25
N ILE A 323 21.15 -8.84 -33.13
CA ILE A 323 21.77 -7.65 -33.71
C ILE A 323 20.69 -6.89 -34.48
N VAL A 324 20.43 -5.65 -34.09
CA VAL A 324 19.40 -4.79 -34.68
C VAL A 324 19.96 -3.94 -35.83
N ALA A 325 21.27 -3.72 -35.83
CA ALA A 325 22.01 -3.08 -36.90
C ALA A 325 23.48 -3.50 -36.83
N ARG A 326 24.07 -3.84 -37.99
CA ARG A 326 25.51 -4.15 -38.11
C ARG A 326 26.32 -2.88 -38.36
N ASP A 327 25.78 -1.95 -39.13
CA ASP A 327 26.37 -0.66 -39.46
C ASP A 327 25.46 0.54 -39.10
N ASP A 328 25.88 1.74 -39.51
CA ASP A 328 25.19 2.99 -39.23
C ASP A 328 23.94 3.22 -40.11
N ASP A 329 23.85 2.59 -41.28
CA ASP A 329 22.76 2.75 -42.25
C ASP A 329 21.61 1.79 -41.96
N ASP A 330 21.90 0.54 -41.61
CA ASP A 330 21.00 -0.41 -40.94
C ASP A 330 20.32 0.26 -39.75
N ARG A 331 21.13 0.89 -38.88
CA ARG A 331 20.65 1.54 -37.65
C ARG A 331 19.72 2.70 -37.98
N THR A 332 20.08 3.52 -38.96
CA THR A 332 19.28 4.68 -39.36
C THR A 332 17.97 4.23 -40.00
N THR A 333 17.99 3.18 -40.82
CA THR A 333 16.79 2.57 -41.43
C THR A 333 15.86 1.95 -40.39
N PHE A 334 16.39 1.18 -39.44
CA PHE A 334 15.63 0.59 -38.33
C PHE A 334 14.97 1.64 -37.45
N LEU A 335 15.71 2.71 -37.11
CA LEU A 335 15.20 3.82 -36.29
C LEU A 335 14.14 4.63 -37.05
N ARG A 336 14.33 4.92 -38.34
CA ARG A 336 13.32 5.59 -39.18
C ARG A 336 12.02 4.77 -39.28
N LYS A 337 12.10 3.45 -39.52
CA LYS A 337 10.95 2.53 -39.52
C LYS A 337 10.19 2.48 -38.18
N ARG A 338 10.76 3.00 -37.09
CA ARG A 338 10.13 3.11 -35.76
C ARG A 338 9.84 4.55 -35.33
N GLY A 339 9.80 5.50 -36.27
CA GLY A 339 9.36 6.88 -36.03
C GLY A 339 10.43 7.83 -35.47
N PHE A 340 11.71 7.44 -35.42
CA PHE A 340 12.78 8.34 -34.96
C PHE A 340 13.25 9.24 -36.11
N SER A 341 12.82 10.50 -36.10
CA SER A 341 13.03 11.47 -37.19
C SER A 341 14.31 12.31 -37.11
N LYS A 342 15.14 12.18 -36.08
CA LYS A 342 16.35 13.01 -35.88
C LYS A 342 17.64 12.21 -35.96
N VAL A 343 18.46 12.56 -36.95
CA VAL A 343 19.86 12.14 -37.03
C VAL A 343 20.63 12.78 -35.88
N LYS A 344 21.23 11.96 -35.01
CA LYS A 344 22.25 12.40 -34.06
C LYS A 344 23.47 11.51 -34.26
N PRO A 345 24.62 12.03 -34.74
CA PRO A 345 25.80 11.21 -34.94
C PRO A 345 26.39 10.84 -33.57
N ARG A 346 26.48 9.53 -33.31
CA ARG A 346 27.45 8.97 -32.38
C ARG A 346 28.18 7.85 -33.11
N ARG A 347 29.41 8.12 -33.53
CA ARG A 347 30.33 7.09 -34.05
C ARG A 347 30.46 6.00 -33.00
N SER A 348 29.95 4.81 -33.30
CA SER A 348 30.29 3.58 -32.60
C SER A 348 30.18 2.41 -33.57
N SER A 349 31.32 2.01 -34.14
CA SER A 349 31.50 0.90 -35.09
C SER A 349 31.34 -0.48 -34.43
N LYS A 350 30.44 -0.62 -33.44
CA LYS A 350 30.17 -1.87 -32.73
C LYS A 350 28.70 -2.26 -32.95
N PRO A 351 28.41 -3.53 -33.27
CA PRO A 351 27.05 -3.99 -33.54
C PRO A 351 26.11 -3.69 -32.37
N CYS A 352 24.91 -3.22 -32.68
CA CYS A 352 23.95 -2.78 -31.68
C CYS A 352 22.92 -3.88 -31.41
N SER A 353 23.01 -4.53 -30.25
CA SER A 353 22.00 -5.48 -29.76
C SER A 353 20.69 -4.76 -29.41
N ALA A 354 19.54 -5.44 -29.54
CA ALA A 354 18.23 -4.83 -29.32
C ALA A 354 18.09 -4.13 -27.95
N THR A 355 18.68 -4.72 -26.90
CA THR A 355 18.69 -4.15 -25.54
C THR A 355 19.39 -2.77 -25.48
N LYS A 356 20.43 -2.53 -26.30
CA LYS A 356 21.11 -1.23 -26.39
C LYS A 356 20.31 -0.21 -27.21
N ALA A 357 19.59 -0.64 -28.24
CA ALA A 357 18.75 0.25 -29.04
C ALA A 357 17.59 0.86 -28.19
N ILE A 358 16.98 0.06 -27.32
CA ILE A 358 15.94 0.53 -26.38
C ILE A 358 16.48 1.61 -25.42
N ARG A 359 17.77 1.56 -25.06
CA ARG A 359 18.43 2.56 -24.20
C ARG A 359 18.37 3.98 -24.78
N GLN A 360 18.29 4.15 -26.10
CA GLN A 360 18.19 5.47 -26.74
C GLN A 360 16.80 6.13 -26.62
N ARG A 361 15.70 5.37 -26.38
CA ARG A 361 14.36 5.95 -26.15
C ARG A 361 14.30 6.87 -24.93
N ARG A 362 15.06 6.56 -23.88
CA ARG A 362 14.95 7.24 -22.58
C ARG A 362 15.80 8.51 -22.42
N PHE A 363 16.86 8.69 -23.23
CA PHE A 363 17.75 9.85 -23.08
C PHE A 363 17.34 11.07 -23.94
N SER A 364 16.45 10.90 -24.92
CA SER A 364 16.06 11.96 -25.87
C SER A 364 14.70 12.62 -25.58
N ILE A 365 13.89 12.05 -24.68
CA ILE A 365 12.58 12.60 -24.30
C ILE A 365 12.69 13.68 -23.20
N LEU A 366 13.81 13.74 -22.47
CA LEU A 366 14.05 14.71 -21.39
C LEU A 366 14.52 16.12 -21.84
N CYS A 367 14.64 16.38 -23.15
CA CYS A 367 15.05 17.68 -23.68
C CYS A 367 14.31 18.05 -24.98
N ARG A 368 12.99 18.27 -24.91
CA ARG A 368 12.23 19.16 -25.84
C ARG A 368 10.77 19.33 -25.39
N ALA A 369 10.55 20.30 -24.51
CA ALA A 369 9.40 21.20 -24.59
C ALA A 369 9.99 22.62 -24.53
N SER A 370 9.66 23.45 -25.50
CA SER A 370 10.26 24.78 -25.73
C SER A 370 9.25 25.91 -25.43
N PRO A 371 9.69 27.18 -25.34
CA PRO A 371 9.03 28.17 -24.49
C PRO A 371 8.13 29.18 -25.24
N VAL A 372 7.54 30.08 -24.44
CA VAL A 372 6.93 31.38 -24.78
C VAL A 372 5.51 31.36 -25.35
N LEU A 373 4.55 31.78 -24.51
CA LEU A 373 3.75 32.99 -24.75
C LEU A 373 3.56 33.72 -23.41
N LEU A 374 3.56 35.06 -23.44
CA LEU A 374 3.65 35.96 -22.28
C LEU A 374 2.32 36.71 -22.06
N ALA A 375 2.22 37.39 -20.89
CA ALA A 375 1.11 38.23 -20.41
C ALA A 375 -0.18 37.45 -20.02
N THR A 376 -0.84 37.64 -18.87
CA THR A 376 -0.67 38.54 -17.70
C THR A 376 -1.47 37.96 -16.51
N SER A 377 -1.31 38.29 -15.22
CA SER A 377 -0.45 39.27 -14.51
C SER A 377 -0.16 38.83 -13.05
N SER A 378 0.48 39.71 -12.26
CA SER A 378 0.41 39.92 -10.80
C SER A 378 -0.56 39.02 -9.98
N THR A 379 -0.13 38.27 -8.95
CA THR A 379 0.55 38.75 -7.72
C THR A 379 1.50 37.71 -7.06
N ARG A 380 2.31 38.18 -6.09
CA ARG A 380 3.37 37.43 -5.37
C ARG A 380 2.85 36.36 -4.39
N THR A 381 3.61 35.27 -4.23
CA THR A 381 4.00 34.76 -2.89
C THR A 381 5.30 33.96 -2.93
N SER A 382 6.00 33.94 -1.78
CA SER A 382 7.35 33.42 -1.53
C SER A 382 7.63 31.99 -2.00
N GLY A 383 8.81 31.77 -2.60
CA GLY A 383 9.28 30.43 -2.95
C GLY A 383 10.09 29.74 -1.85
N SER A 384 10.08 28.39 -1.87
CA SER A 384 11.18 27.58 -1.31
C SER A 384 11.42 26.37 -2.21
N ASN A 385 12.65 26.22 -2.69
CA ASN A 385 12.99 25.32 -3.80
C ASN A 385 13.78 24.11 -3.28
N TRP A 386 13.08 23.05 -2.85
CA TRP A 386 13.70 21.88 -2.24
C TRP A 386 14.22 20.87 -3.27
N LYS A 387 15.49 21.03 -3.68
CA LYS A 387 16.24 20.00 -4.41
C LYS A 387 16.63 18.86 -3.46
N ALA A 388 15.94 17.72 -3.54
CA ALA A 388 16.34 16.51 -2.85
C ALA A 388 17.71 16.00 -3.37
N ARG A 389 18.76 16.14 -2.56
CA ARG A 389 20.03 15.40 -2.75
C ARG A 389 19.91 14.01 -2.11
N PRO A 390 20.44 12.95 -2.73
CA PRO A 390 20.53 11.65 -2.06
C PRO A 390 21.50 11.75 -0.88
N ARG A 391 21.04 11.39 0.33
CA ARG A 391 21.93 11.20 1.48
C ARG A 391 22.59 9.84 1.38
N SER A 392 23.92 9.80 1.31
CA SER A 392 24.70 8.60 1.58
C SER A 392 24.54 8.24 3.07
N CYS A 393 23.98 7.07 3.36
CA CYS A 393 23.88 6.55 4.73
C CYS A 393 24.91 5.44 4.95
N SER A 394 26.18 5.83 4.93
CA SER A 394 27.30 4.99 5.36
C SER A 394 27.65 5.37 6.81
N THR A 395 26.88 4.84 7.76
CA THR A 395 27.16 5.02 9.19
C THR A 395 27.28 3.65 9.84
N SER A 396 28.48 3.29 10.29
CA SER A 396 28.73 2.00 10.93
C SER A 396 27.95 1.87 12.24
N LEU A 397 27.54 0.63 12.60
CA LEU A 397 26.76 0.36 13.82
C LEU A 397 27.43 0.84 15.13
N THR A 398 28.74 1.09 15.12
CA THR A 398 29.51 1.63 16.25
C THR A 398 29.12 3.07 16.64
N ASP A 399 28.55 3.87 15.75
CA ASP A 399 28.34 5.31 16.01
C ASP A 399 26.99 5.63 16.67
N GLN A 400 26.00 4.73 16.58
CA GLN A 400 24.73 4.86 17.31
C GLN A 400 24.94 4.62 18.82
N ALA A 401 25.83 3.71 19.21
CA ALA A 401 26.12 3.40 20.61
C ALA A 401 26.71 4.59 21.39
N ARG A 402 27.47 5.49 20.72
CA ARG A 402 28.01 6.71 21.36
C ARG A 402 26.99 7.83 21.54
N ARG A 403 25.92 7.87 20.75
CA ARG A 403 24.85 8.88 20.91
C ARG A 403 23.92 8.58 22.08
N HIS A 404 23.66 7.31 22.39
CA HIS A 404 22.84 6.94 23.55
C HIS A 404 23.48 7.26 24.91
N ARG A 405 24.82 7.28 25.03
CA ARG A 405 25.51 7.60 26.30
C ARG A 405 25.58 9.09 26.67
N ARG A 406 25.21 10.03 25.79
CA ARG A 406 25.23 11.48 26.10
C ARG A 406 23.88 12.06 26.51
N LEU A 407 22.83 11.25 26.60
CA LEU A 407 21.49 11.65 27.03
C LEU A 407 21.10 11.08 28.41
N SER A 408 22.05 10.42 29.10
CA SER A 408 21.82 9.72 30.38
C SER A 408 22.19 10.55 31.62
N ASP A 409 23.10 11.52 31.50
CA ASP A 409 23.81 12.09 32.67
C ASP A 409 23.16 13.35 33.29
N HIS A 410 21.90 13.65 32.98
CA HIS A 410 21.16 14.77 33.57
C HIS A 410 19.82 14.34 34.17
N ARG A 411 19.88 13.57 35.26
CA ARG A 411 18.88 13.47 36.35
C ARG A 411 19.43 12.62 37.51
N HIS A 412 19.96 13.25 38.58
CA HIS A 412 19.80 12.86 40.00
C HIS A 412 20.77 13.57 40.96
N SER A 413 20.24 14.48 41.79
CA SER A 413 20.75 15.00 43.09
C SER A 413 20.06 16.33 43.38
N LYS A 414 19.51 16.66 44.56
CA LYS A 414 19.36 16.00 45.88
C LYS A 414 18.07 16.53 46.55
N ALA A 415 17.49 15.78 47.49
CA ALA A 415 16.55 16.31 48.50
C ALA A 415 17.29 16.68 49.80
N PRO A 416 16.68 17.45 50.72
CA PRO A 416 16.31 16.83 52.00
C PRO A 416 15.04 17.37 52.74
N LEU A 417 14.21 16.43 53.22
CA LEU A 417 13.57 16.28 54.55
C LEU A 417 13.02 17.49 55.38
N LEU A 418 11.68 17.52 55.54
CA LEU A 418 10.82 17.44 56.78
C LEU A 418 11.11 18.32 58.04
N PRO A 419 10.12 18.63 58.96
CA PRO A 419 8.99 17.79 59.39
C PRO A 419 7.62 18.49 59.67
N ALA A 420 6.67 17.76 60.28
CA ALA A 420 5.23 18.11 60.42
C ALA A 420 4.70 18.28 61.88
N ARG A 421 3.57 18.98 62.04
CA ARG A 421 2.61 18.99 63.17
C ARG A 421 1.21 19.30 62.59
N ARG A 422 0.14 18.50 62.74
CA ARG A 422 -0.70 18.03 63.88
C ARG A 422 -1.97 18.90 64.15
N THR A 423 -3.10 18.19 64.24
CA THR A 423 -4.35 18.41 65.05
C THR A 423 -5.42 19.48 64.72
N ALA A 424 -6.56 18.97 64.22
CA ALA A 424 -7.94 19.07 64.79
C ALA A 424 -8.86 20.31 64.51
N PRO A 425 -10.21 20.16 64.61
CA PRO A 425 -11.21 21.04 63.97
C PRO A 425 -12.16 21.80 64.95
N PHE A 426 -13.01 22.70 64.42
CA PHE A 426 -14.28 23.25 64.98
C PHE A 426 -14.89 24.24 63.93
N VAL A 427 -16.19 24.60 63.84
CA VAL A 427 -17.47 24.03 64.33
C VAL A 427 -18.64 24.57 63.43
N VAL A 428 -19.91 24.20 63.67
CA VAL A 428 -21.11 24.62 62.90
C VAL A 428 -21.95 25.72 63.60
N THR A 429 -22.39 26.73 62.85
CA THR A 429 -23.62 27.57 63.02
C THR A 429 -23.82 28.37 61.71
N GLY A 430 -25.01 28.68 61.17
CA GLY A 430 -26.41 28.42 61.57
C GLY A 430 -27.36 29.43 60.90
N GLN A 431 -28.64 29.07 60.78
CA GLN A 431 -29.81 29.88 60.39
C GLN A 431 -30.15 30.15 58.91
N GLU A 432 -31.44 29.89 58.67
CA GLU A 432 -32.27 30.12 57.48
C GLU A 432 -32.57 31.61 57.23
N VAL A 433 -32.94 31.96 55.98
CA VAL A 433 -34.23 32.62 55.70
C VAL A 433 -34.79 32.03 54.41
N VAL A 434 -36.10 31.78 54.38
CA VAL A 434 -36.89 31.37 53.21
C VAL A 434 -37.56 32.61 52.63
N GLU A 435 -37.54 32.77 51.30
CA GLU A 435 -38.68 33.42 50.64
C GLU A 435 -38.90 32.89 49.21
N ASP A 436 -40.17 32.59 48.94
CA ASP A 436 -40.68 32.07 47.68
C ASP A 436 -40.92 33.23 46.69
N LEU A 437 -41.04 32.93 45.39
CA LEU A 437 -41.98 33.61 44.46
C LEU A 437 -41.83 33.05 43.04
N ARG A 438 -42.89 32.38 42.56
CA ARG A 438 -43.07 31.93 41.17
C ARG A 438 -44.04 32.88 40.40
N PRO A 439 -44.26 32.70 39.07
CA PRO A 439 -44.42 33.82 38.14
C PRO A 439 -45.89 34.22 37.88
N PRO A 440 -46.13 35.34 37.18
CA PRO A 440 -47.43 35.63 36.58
C PRO A 440 -47.62 34.95 35.21
N VAL A 441 -48.81 34.38 35.02
CA VAL A 441 -49.41 34.01 33.73
C VAL A 441 -50.77 34.71 33.66
N THR A 442 -51.01 35.49 32.59
CA THR A 442 -52.32 35.88 32.00
C THR A 442 -52.10 37.05 31.02
N GLU A 443 -52.88 37.31 29.97
CA GLU A 443 -53.79 36.49 29.14
C GLU A 443 -54.21 37.35 27.91
N GLN A 444 -54.49 36.70 26.77
CA GLN A 444 -55.30 37.12 25.59
C GLN A 444 -55.37 38.60 25.12
N ALA A 445 -55.05 38.80 23.84
CA ALA A 445 -55.94 39.41 22.83
C ALA A 445 -55.63 38.80 21.45
#